data_AF-A0A838W1A4-F1
#
_entry.id   AF-A0A838W1A4-F1
#
_cell.length_a   1.000
_cell.length_b   1.000
_cell.length_c   1.000
_cell.angle_alpha   90.00
_cell.angle_beta   90.00
_cell.angle_gamma   90.00
#
_symmetry.space_group_name_H-M   'P 1'
#
loop_
_entity.id
_entity.type
_entity.pdbx_description
1 polymer ?
#
loop_
_entity_poly.entity_id
_entity_poly.type
_entity_poly.pdbx_seq_one_letter_code
_entity_poly.pdbx_strand_id
1 'polypeptide(L)' 'MSSRNRTPSMYIGYGLYFYFSGLSLRRTSQILSSHFIKRNHVSIWNWIQKYKPQRISSKKKKFEEFVVDETLLKIGSELV' A
#
# COMPACT_ATOMS: atom_id res chain seq x y z
N MET A 1 27.64 -2.51 -17.51
CA MET A 1 26.74 -2.59 -16.32
C MET A 1 25.44 -1.86 -16.66
N SER A 2 24.29 -2.53 -16.72
CA SER A 2 23.02 -1.83 -16.94
C SER A 2 22.64 -1.05 -15.67
N SER A 3 22.65 0.28 -15.73
CA SER A 3 22.10 1.10 -14.65
C SER A 3 20.60 0.83 -14.54
N ARG A 4 20.16 0.10 -13.50
CA ARG A 4 18.73 -0.04 -13.22
C ARG A 4 18.21 1.31 -12.73
N ASN A 5 17.46 2.00 -13.58
CA ASN A 5 16.79 3.24 -13.21
C ASN A 5 15.79 2.96 -12.08
N ARG A 6 16.16 3.35 -10.86
CA ARG A 6 15.30 3.25 -9.68
C ARG A 6 14.09 4.16 -9.88
N THR A 7 12.92 3.73 -9.41
CA THR A 7 11.74 4.59 -9.35
C THR A 7 12.02 5.72 -8.34
N PRO A 8 11.84 6.99 -8.73
CA PRO A 8 11.88 8.12 -7.80
C PRO A 8 10.92 7.90 -6.62
N SER A 9 11.34 8.28 -5.41
CA SER A 9 10.57 8.09 -4.16
C SER A 9 9.18 8.72 -4.22
N MET A 10 9.05 9.87 -4.91
CA MET A 10 7.77 10.55 -5.13
C MET A 10 6.71 9.63 -5.75
N TYR A 11 7.07 8.90 -6.82
CA TYR A 11 6.15 8.00 -7.50
C TYR A 11 5.86 6.72 -6.70
N ILE A 12 6.81 6.28 -5.87
CA ILE A 12 6.55 5.22 -4.88
C ILE A 12 5.48 5.71 -3.89
N GLY A 13 5.61 6.95 -3.41
CA GLY A 13 4.63 7.60 -2.54
C GLY A 13 3.24 7.66 -3.16
N TYR A 14 3.10 8.10 -4.41
CA TYR A 14 1.81 8.08 -5.10
C TYR A 14 1.24 6.67 -5.27
N GLY A 15 2.08 5.68 -5.57
CA GLY A 15 1.64 4.29 -5.65
C GLY A 15 1.07 3.77 -4.32
N LEU A 16 1.74 4.07 -3.21
CA LEU A 16 1.26 3.72 -1.88
C LEU A 16 -0.03 4.47 -1.54
N TYR A 17 -0.09 5.77 -1.81
CA TYR A 17 -1.28 6.60 -1.58
C TYR A 17 -2.52 6.03 -2.31
N PHE A 18 -2.38 5.70 -3.60
CA PHE A 18 -3.48 5.13 -4.38
C PHE A 18 -3.96 3.78 -3.82
N TYR A 19 -3.03 2.90 -3.44
CA TYR A 19 -3.38 1.62 -2.83
C TYR A 19 -4.11 1.80 -1.48
N PHE A 20 -3.59 2.64 -0.59
CA PHE A 20 -4.23 2.92 0.71
C PHE A 20 -5.55 3.69 0.58
N SER A 21 -5.80 4.34 -0.55
CA SER A 21 -7.10 4.94 -0.89
C SER A 21 -8.12 3.92 -1.41
N GLY A 22 -7.80 2.62 -1.42
CA GLY A 22 -8.70 1.54 -1.80
C GLY A 22 -8.56 1.03 -3.24
N LEU A 23 -7.55 1.49 -4.00
CA LEU A 23 -7.35 1.01 -5.37
C LEU A 23 -6.64 -0.35 -5.40
N SER A 24 -7.05 -1.22 -6.33
CA SER A 24 -6.36 -2.49 -6.57
C SER A 24 -4.96 -2.27 -7.15
N LEU A 25 -4.05 -3.23 -6.93
CA LEU A 25 -2.66 -3.15 -7.44
C LEU A 25 -2.60 -2.90 -8.95
N ARG A 26 -3.53 -3.52 -9.71
CA ARG A 26 -3.64 -3.34 -11.16
C ARG A 26 -4.11 -1.94 -11.51
N ARG A 27 -5.10 -1.41 -10.80
CA ARG A 27 -5.62 -0.05 -11.04
C ARG A 27 -4.58 1.01 -10.69
N THR A 28 -3.87 0.85 -9.56
CA THR A 28 -2.74 1.70 -9.18
C THR A 28 -1.65 1.69 -10.25
N SER A 29 -1.31 0.50 -10.78
CA SER A 29 -0.34 0.35 -11.87
C SER A 29 -0.77 1.08 -13.15
N GLN A 30 -2.05 0.99 -13.51
CA GLN A 30 -2.62 1.69 -14.67
C GLN A 30 -2.52 3.21 -14.50
N ILE A 31 -2.96 3.75 -13.36
CA ILE A 31 -2.93 5.20 -13.09
C ILE A 31 -1.50 5.74 -13.09
N LEU A 32 -0.57 5.05 -12.42
CA LEU A 32 0.83 5.43 -12.43
C LEU A 32 1.40 5.42 -13.86
N SER A 33 1.08 4.38 -14.64
CA SER A 33 1.60 4.25 -15.99
C SER A 33 1.04 5.28 -16.97
N SER A 34 -0.20 5.74 -16.76
CA SER A 34 -0.83 6.73 -17.63
C SER A 34 -0.43 8.17 -17.33
N HIS A 35 -0.11 8.50 -16.08
CA HIS A 35 0.14 9.90 -15.68
C HIS A 35 1.60 10.19 -15.26
N PHE A 36 2.39 9.17 -14.91
CA PHE A 36 3.67 9.39 -14.22
C PHE A 36 4.81 8.49 -14.71
N ILE A 37 4.75 7.19 -14.40
CA ILE A 37 5.80 6.23 -14.70
C ILE A 37 5.23 4.82 -14.91
N LYS A 38 5.70 4.15 -15.97
CA LYS A 38 5.33 2.76 -16.25
C LYS A 38 5.91 1.80 -15.22
N ARG A 39 5.06 1.23 -14.37
CA ARG A 39 5.41 0.19 -13.38
C ARG A 39 4.31 -0.84 -13.27
N ASN A 40 4.70 -2.11 -13.16
CA ASN A 40 3.77 -3.22 -13.04
C ASN A 40 3.15 -3.31 -11.63
N HIS A 41 1.99 -3.93 -11.51
CA HIS A 41 1.30 -4.21 -10.24
C HIS A 41 2.19 -4.94 -9.22
N VAL A 42 3.10 -5.82 -9.69
CA VAL A 42 4.10 -6.50 -8.84
C VAL A 42 5.10 -5.51 -8.21
N SER A 43 5.44 -4.42 -8.90
CA SER A 43 6.32 -3.37 -8.32
C SER A 43 5.63 -2.65 -7.16
N ILE A 44 4.34 -2.36 -7.30
CA ILE A 44 3.53 -1.76 -6.24
C ILE A 44 3.40 -2.69 -5.05
N TRP A 45 3.12 -3.98 -5.30
CA TRP A 45 3.11 -5.01 -4.25
C TRP A 45 4.43 -5.02 -3.46
N ASN A 46 5.57 -5.00 -4.15
CA ASN A 46 6.88 -4.92 -3.51
C ASN A 46 7.09 -3.64 -2.68
N TRP A 47 6.52 -2.51 -3.09
CA TRP A 47 6.58 -1.28 -2.30
C TRP A 47 5.73 -1.37 -1.03
N ILE A 48 4.55 -1.97 -1.12
CA ILE A 48 3.67 -2.21 0.03
C ILE A 48 4.36 -3.13 1.04
N GLN A 49 4.99 -4.22 0.59
CA GLN A 49 5.74 -5.13 1.47
C GLN A 49 6.92 -4.43 2.18
N LYS A 50 7.52 -3.42 1.55
CA LYS A 50 8.63 -2.64 2.13
C LYS A 50 8.16 -1.45 2.95
N TYR A 51 6.89 -1.07 2.85
CA TYR A 51 6.34 0.07 3.56
C TYR A 51 6.26 -0.26 5.05
N LYS A 52 6.97 0.52 5.86
CA LYS A 52 6.94 0.41 7.32
C LYS A 52 6.13 1.59 7.86
N PRO A 53 4.86 1.40 8.25
CA PRO A 53 4.10 2.47 8.88
C PRO A 53 4.80 2.83 10.21
N GLN A 54 5.37 4.03 10.28
CA GLN A 54 5.83 4.56 11.56
C GLN A 54 4.58 4.80 12.42
N ARG A 55 4.56 4.28 13.65
CA ARG A 55 3.46 4.55 14.58
C ARG A 55 3.40 6.06 14.80
N ILE A 56 2.37 6.70 14.24
CA ILE A 56 2.07 8.11 14.43
C ILE A 56 1.65 8.24 15.91
N SER A 57 2.59 8.64 16.76
CA SER A 57 2.44 8.79 18.22
C SER A 57 2.35 7.49 19.03
N SER A 58 3.40 7.25 19.82
CA SER A 58 3.45 6.31 20.94
C SER A 58 3.27 6.99 22.31
N LYS A 59 2.70 8.20 22.37
CA LYS A 59 2.29 8.79 23.66
C LYS A 59 1.24 7.87 24.27
N LYS A 60 1.53 7.32 25.46
CA LYS A 60 0.57 6.57 26.28
C LYS A 60 -0.61 7.48 26.60
N LYS A 61 -1.63 7.48 25.74
CA LYS A 61 -2.93 8.05 26.08
C LYS A 61 -3.57 7.10 27.07
N LYS A 62 -4.07 7.63 28.19
CA LYS A 62 -4.96 6.90 29.10
C LYS A 62 -6.28 6.79 28.33
N PHE A 63 -6.62 5.58 27.89
CA PHE A 63 -7.91 5.31 27.27
C PHE A 63 -8.89 4.93 28.38
N GLU A 64 -10.07 5.54 28.37
CA GLU A 64 -11.12 5.26 29.37
C GLU A 64 -11.89 3.99 29.01
N GLU A 65 -12.07 3.73 27.71
CA GLU A 65 -12.82 2.60 27.17
C GLU A 65 -12.19 2.07 25.88
N PHE A 66 -12.44 0.80 25.56
CA PHE A 66 -12.03 0.15 24.32
C PHE A 66 -13.28 -0.36 23.59
N VAL A 67 -13.47 0.10 22.35
CA VAL A 67 -14.50 -0.42 21.45
C VAL A 67 -13.86 -1.45 20.53
N VAL A 68 -14.43 -2.64 20.46
CA VAL A 68 -13.97 -3.74 19.62
C VAL A 68 -15.07 -4.04 18.61
N ASP A 69 -14.70 -4.16 17.34
CA ASP A 69 -15.59 -4.49 16.23
C ASP A 69 -14.92 -5.53 15.32
N GLU A 70 -15.73 -6.38 14.69
CA GLU A 70 -15.26 -7.47 13.85
C GLU A 70 -15.59 -7.19 12.37
N THR A 71 -14.59 -7.26 11.50
CA THR A 71 -14.79 -7.18 10.05
C THR A 71 -14.50 -8.53 9.39
N LEU A 72 -15.53 -9.16 8.83
CA LEU A 72 -15.38 -10.42 8.09
C LEU A 72 -14.70 -10.16 6.72
N LEU A 73 -13.58 -10.84 6.48
CA LEU A 73 -12.84 -10.76 5.22
C LEU A 73 -12.77 -12.14 4.57
N LYS A 74 -13.12 -12.22 3.29
CA LYS A 74 -12.89 -13.44 2.49
C LYS A 74 -11.42 -13.51 2.10
N ILE A 75 -10.70 -14.49 2.63
CA ILE A 75 -9.29 -14.76 2.32
C ILE A 75 -9.20 -16.06 1.54
N GLY A 76 -8.49 -16.04 0.41
CA GLY A 76 -8.33 -17.23 -0.43
C GLY A 76 -9.59 -17.64 -1.19
N SER A 77 -9.52 -18.81 -1.83
CA SER A 77 -10.60 -19.39 -2.63
C SER A 77 -11.44 -20.42 -1.88
N GLU A 78 -11.03 -20.83 -0.68
CA GLU A 78 -11.70 -21.91 0.06
C GLU A 78 -12.82 -21.34 0.94
N LEU A 79 -14.04 -21.48 0.43
CA LEU A 79 -15.18 -21.85 1.26
C LEU A 79 -15.32 -23.37 1.08
N VAL A 80 -14.79 -24.14 2.04
CA VAL A 80 -15.22 -25.53 2.27
C VAL A 80 -16.23 -25.49 3.41
#